data_AF-A0A561T593-F1
#
_entry.id   AF-A0A561T593-F1
#
_cell.length_a   1.000
_cell.length_b   1.000
_cell.length_c   1.000
_cell.angle_alpha   90.00
_cell.angle_beta   90.00
_cell.angle_gamma   90.00
#
_symmetry.space_group_name_H-M   'P 1'
#
loop_
_entity.id
_entity.type
_entity.pdbx_description
1 polymer ?
#
loop_
_entity_poly.entity_id
_entity_poly.type
_entity_poly.pdbx_seq_one_letter_code
_entity_poly.pdbx_strand_id
1 'polypeptide(L)'
;MVRIPPNTFGAAFGLCGLAGTWSVAAEAGLAPAWIGQALLAVAAVTWLAVLAGYLGWALGPAGSLRADLTHPVLSPFLSLALITPMILASAGLAPLAPTAGAVLTDLFIVLTVLHGAWFTGQMIYGEYALDQVHPGYFLPTVAGGLVAATSAAEVGQPALGRVMLGYGTVCWLVLGSIILARLFFRPALPAALAPTLAIEVAPAAVASLAWFALHGGAVRPGSRCTAAPSTRSRSSWPATAC
;
A
#
# COMPACT_ATOMS: atom_id res chain seq x y z
N MET A 1 8.66 0.70 31.23
CA MET A 1 8.91 0.52 29.78
C MET A 1 8.36 1.72 29.03
N VAL A 2 9.07 2.21 28.02
CA VAL A 2 8.65 3.36 27.20
C VAL A 2 7.51 2.93 26.29
N ARG A 3 6.39 3.68 26.28
CA ARG A 3 5.27 3.43 25.35
C ARG A 3 5.71 3.76 23.94
N ILE A 4 5.62 2.80 23.03
CA ILE A 4 5.87 3.03 21.59
C ILE A 4 4.53 3.27 20.89
N PRO A 5 4.25 4.49 20.42
CA PRO A 5 3.00 4.78 19.75
C PRO A 5 2.95 4.15 18.35
N PRO A 6 1.77 3.68 17.87
CA PRO A 6 1.63 3.03 16.57
C PRO A 6 2.08 3.86 15.36
N ASN A 7 2.11 5.19 15.47
CA ASN A 7 2.61 6.08 14.40
C ASN A 7 4.09 5.87 14.08
N THR A 8 4.88 5.26 14.97
CA THR A 8 6.30 4.94 14.75
C THR A 8 6.52 3.95 13.61
N PHE A 9 5.53 3.10 13.29
CA PHE A 9 5.57 2.24 12.10
C PHE A 9 5.66 3.05 10.79
N GLY A 10 5.25 4.33 10.81
CA GLY A 10 5.37 5.24 9.66
C GLY A 10 6.81 5.45 9.19
N ALA A 11 7.81 5.34 10.07
CA ALA A 11 9.21 5.47 9.68
C ALA A 11 9.65 4.33 8.74
N ALA A 12 9.33 3.08 9.09
CA ALA A 12 9.66 1.93 8.26
C ALA A 12 8.88 1.93 6.94
N PHE A 13 7.60 2.32 6.98
CA PHE A 13 6.78 2.48 5.79
C PHE A 13 7.36 3.54 4.83
N GLY A 14 7.76 4.71 5.35
CA GLY A 14 8.39 5.76 4.55
C GLY A 14 9.71 5.32 3.91
N LEU A 15 10.53 4.56 4.65
CA LEU A 15 11.77 3.98 4.11
C LEU A 15 11.51 3.00 2.96
N CYS A 16 10.42 2.22 3.02
CA CYS A 16 10.01 1.37 1.89
C CYS A 16 9.66 2.19 0.64
N GLY A 17 8.95 3.32 0.80
CA GLY A 17 8.66 4.23 -0.31
C GLY A 17 9.91 4.87 -0.92
N LEU A 18 10.87 5.26 -0.08
CA LEU A 18 12.18 5.74 -0.54
C LEU A 18 12.96 4.64 -1.28
N ALA A 19 12.97 3.41 -0.75
CA ALA A 19 13.59 2.27 -1.41
C ALA A 19 13.02 2.06 -2.82
N GLY A 20 11.69 2.07 -2.97
CA GLY A 20 11.04 1.96 -4.27
C GLY A 20 11.42 3.10 -5.24
N THR A 21 11.49 4.33 -4.74
CA THR A 21 11.93 5.49 -5.56
C THR A 21 13.36 5.31 -6.06
N TRP A 22 14.27 4.85 -5.22
CA TRP A 22 15.67 4.58 -5.61
C TRP A 22 15.81 3.38 -6.53
N SER A 23 14.97 2.35 -6.38
CA SER A 23 14.93 1.22 -7.32
C SER A 23 14.52 1.69 -8.71
N VAL A 24 13.49 2.52 -8.84
CA VAL A 24 13.07 3.10 -10.13
C VAL A 24 14.15 4.02 -10.70
N ALA A 25 14.80 4.84 -9.86
CA ALA A 25 15.92 5.67 -10.31
C ALA A 25 17.11 4.83 -10.81
N ALA A 26 17.38 3.68 -10.20
CA ALA A 26 18.41 2.76 -10.63
C ALA A 26 18.07 2.07 -11.96
N GLU A 27 16.81 1.67 -12.17
CA GLU A 27 16.33 1.15 -13.45
C GLU A 27 16.47 2.20 -14.58
N ALA A 28 16.31 3.48 -14.26
CA ALA A 28 16.54 4.59 -15.19
C ALA A 28 18.03 4.95 -15.38
N GLY A 29 18.96 4.28 -14.70
CA GLY A 29 20.40 4.57 -14.75
C GLY A 29 20.82 5.86 -14.04
N LEU A 30 19.95 6.44 -13.20
CA LEU A 30 20.21 7.69 -12.47
C LEU A 30 20.87 7.45 -11.10
N ALA A 31 20.81 6.22 -10.57
CA ALA A 31 21.36 5.87 -9.27
C ALA A 31 21.90 4.43 -9.23
N PRO A 32 22.83 4.10 -8.31
CA PRO A 32 23.23 2.71 -8.07
C PRO A 32 22.09 1.88 -7.46
N ALA A 33 21.88 0.66 -7.99
CA ALA A 33 20.83 -0.26 -7.53
C ALA A 33 20.97 -0.69 -6.06
N TRP A 34 22.19 -0.72 -5.51
CA TRP A 34 22.44 -1.15 -4.13
C TRP A 34 21.79 -0.21 -3.10
N ILE A 35 21.54 1.07 -3.43
CA ILE A 35 20.94 2.03 -2.50
C ILE A 35 19.49 1.65 -2.19
N GLY A 36 18.71 1.25 -3.20
CA GLY A 36 17.34 0.78 -3.00
C GLY A 36 17.29 -0.44 -2.09
N GLN A 37 18.19 -1.40 -2.30
CA GLN A 37 18.32 -2.60 -1.47
C GLN A 37 18.76 -2.26 -0.04
N ALA A 38 19.71 -1.34 0.14
CA ALA A 38 20.15 -0.89 1.46
C ALA A 38 19.01 -0.20 2.22
N LEU A 39 18.25 0.68 1.56
CA LEU A 39 17.09 1.34 2.16
C LEU A 39 16.03 0.32 2.58
N LEU A 40 15.78 -0.71 1.76
CA LEU A 40 14.84 -1.77 2.09
C LEU A 40 15.30 -2.61 3.29
N ALA A 41 16.61 -2.89 3.39
CA ALA A 41 17.20 -3.57 4.55
C ALA A 41 17.07 -2.71 5.82
N VAL A 42 17.32 -1.40 5.74
CA VAL A 42 17.12 -0.47 6.87
C VAL A 42 15.64 -0.39 7.26
N ALA A 43 14.73 -0.40 6.28
CA ALA A 43 13.30 -0.45 6.53
C ALA A 43 12.90 -1.72 7.28
N ALA A 44 13.43 -2.88 6.89
CA ALA A 44 13.20 -4.16 7.56
C ALA A 44 13.69 -4.16 9.01
N VAL A 45 14.92 -3.68 9.25
CA VAL A 45 15.48 -3.57 10.60
C VAL A 45 14.67 -2.61 11.46
N THR A 46 14.27 -1.46 10.90
CA THR A 46 13.44 -0.46 11.59
C THR A 46 12.08 -1.04 11.94
N TRP A 47 11.43 -1.74 11.00
CA TRP A 47 10.15 -2.40 11.24
C TRP A 47 10.26 -3.46 12.33
N LEU A 48 11.29 -4.31 12.30
CA LEU A 48 11.53 -5.33 13.34
C LEU A 48 11.78 -4.70 14.71
N ALA A 49 12.56 -3.62 14.79
CA ALA A 49 12.83 -2.91 16.04
C ALA A 49 11.56 -2.28 16.62
N VAL A 50 10.76 -1.62 15.79
CA VAL A 50 9.48 -1.02 16.20
C VAL A 50 8.49 -2.12 16.61
N LEU A 51 8.40 -3.21 15.86
CA LEU A 51 7.53 -4.34 16.18
C LEU A 51 7.93 -4.99 17.52
N ALA A 52 9.20 -5.28 17.72
CA ALA A 52 9.70 -5.88 18.96
C ALA A 52 9.45 -4.96 20.17
N GLY A 53 9.71 -3.66 20.03
CA GLY A 53 9.43 -2.70 21.08
C GLY A 53 7.93 -2.52 21.35
N TYR A 54 7.11 -2.50 20.31
CA TYR A 54 5.65 -2.42 20.43
C TYR A 54 5.08 -3.66 21.10
N LEU A 55 5.47 -4.86 20.68
CA LEU A 55 5.05 -6.12 21.30
C LEU A 55 5.55 -6.24 22.74
N GLY A 56 6.79 -5.83 23.02
CA GLY A 56 7.34 -5.82 24.38
C GLY A 56 6.55 -4.91 25.33
N TRP A 57 6.06 -3.77 24.84
CA TRP A 57 5.15 -2.92 25.59
C TRP A 57 3.74 -3.53 25.68
N ALA A 58 3.15 -3.95 24.55
CA ALA A 58 1.76 -4.41 24.44
C ALA A 58 1.48 -5.72 25.19
N LEU A 59 2.47 -6.62 25.30
CA LEU A 59 2.41 -7.85 26.08
C LEU A 59 2.80 -7.65 27.56
N GLY A 60 3.32 -6.48 27.91
CA GLY A 60 3.68 -6.14 29.28
C GLY A 60 2.46 -5.79 30.15
N PRO A 61 2.61 -5.74 31.49
CA PRO A 61 1.50 -5.51 32.42
C PRO A 61 0.75 -4.18 32.24
N ALA A 62 1.39 -3.20 31.60
CA ALA A 62 0.85 -1.87 31.35
C ALA A 62 0.41 -1.63 29.89
N GLY A 63 0.66 -2.60 29.00
CA GLY A 63 0.30 -2.50 27.59
C GLY A 63 -1.12 -2.99 27.33
N SER A 64 -1.79 -2.38 26.38
CA SER A 64 -3.08 -2.89 25.90
C SER A 64 -3.19 -2.68 24.40
N LEU A 65 -2.93 -3.76 23.64
CA LEU A 65 -3.18 -3.79 22.20
C LEU A 65 -4.64 -3.41 21.89
N ARG A 66 -5.58 -3.88 22.72
CA ARG A 66 -6.99 -3.55 22.58
C ARG A 66 -7.24 -2.04 22.70
N ALA A 67 -6.57 -1.37 23.65
CA ALA A 67 -6.73 0.07 23.84
C ALA A 67 -6.26 0.86 22.61
N ASP A 68 -5.12 0.49 22.01
CA ASP A 68 -4.65 1.13 20.78
C ASP A 68 -5.52 0.80 19.56
N LEU A 69 -6.01 -0.45 19.45
CA LEU A 69 -6.92 -0.86 18.36
C LEU A 69 -8.27 -0.13 18.41
N THR A 70 -8.75 0.24 19.59
CA THR A 70 -9.98 1.04 19.74
C THR A 70 -9.71 2.54 19.86
N HIS A 71 -8.45 2.97 19.81
CA HIS A 71 -8.12 4.38 19.97
C HIS A 71 -8.50 5.17 18.70
N PRO A 72 -9.32 6.23 18.81
CA PRO A 72 -9.89 6.91 17.64
C PRO A 72 -8.84 7.56 16.73
N VAL A 73 -7.66 7.87 17.26
CA VAL A 73 -6.56 8.50 16.51
C VAL A 73 -5.46 7.53 16.11
N LEU A 74 -5.17 6.51 16.92
CA LEU A 74 -3.96 5.70 16.78
C LEU A 74 -4.24 4.37 16.09
N SER A 75 -5.47 3.88 16.17
CA SER A 75 -5.91 2.64 15.53
C SER A 75 -5.55 2.56 14.05
N PRO A 76 -5.75 3.60 13.21
CA PRO A 76 -5.40 3.52 11.80
C PRO A 76 -3.91 3.29 11.52
N PHE A 77 -3.03 3.73 12.41
CA PHE A 77 -1.59 3.56 12.23
C PHE A 77 -1.12 2.13 12.51
N LEU A 78 -1.90 1.32 13.24
CA LEU A 78 -1.59 -0.10 13.43
C LEU A 78 -1.62 -0.88 12.12
N SER A 79 -2.37 -0.41 11.12
CA SER A 79 -2.37 -1.02 9.78
C SER A 79 -0.99 -0.99 9.13
N LEU A 80 -0.12 -0.02 9.48
CA LEU A 80 1.24 0.04 8.97
C LEU A 80 2.10 -1.15 9.42
N ALA A 81 1.75 -1.78 10.56
CA ALA A 81 2.39 -3.01 10.99
C ALA A 81 2.12 -4.19 10.04
N LEU A 82 1.03 -4.12 9.26
CA LEU A 82 0.65 -5.13 8.26
C LEU A 82 1.07 -4.73 6.84
N ILE A 83 0.96 -3.44 6.50
CA ILE A 83 1.28 -2.92 5.16
C ILE A 83 2.79 -2.92 4.90
N THR A 84 3.61 -2.53 5.88
CA THR A 84 5.07 -2.48 5.72
C THR A 84 5.68 -3.85 5.38
N PRO A 85 5.42 -4.93 6.14
CA PRO A 85 6.02 -6.23 5.83
C PRO A 85 5.50 -6.85 4.53
N MET A 86 4.33 -6.44 4.03
CA MET A 86 3.85 -6.78 2.69
C MET A 86 4.81 -6.27 1.61
N ILE A 87 5.26 -5.00 1.71
CA ILE A 87 6.24 -4.42 0.78
C ILE A 87 7.59 -5.11 0.94
N LEU A 88 8.03 -5.37 2.17
CA LEU A 88 9.29 -6.08 2.43
C LEU A 88 9.26 -7.51 1.84
N ALA A 89 8.11 -8.17 1.88
CA ALA A 89 7.92 -9.49 1.29
C ALA A 89 7.95 -9.44 -0.25
N SER A 90 7.21 -8.51 -0.87
CA SER A 90 7.10 -8.42 -2.33
C SER A 90 8.37 -7.87 -2.98
N ALA A 91 8.90 -6.75 -2.50
CA ALA A 91 10.05 -6.08 -3.08
C ALA A 91 11.41 -6.62 -2.57
N GLY A 92 11.44 -7.18 -1.36
CA GLY A 92 12.68 -7.61 -0.70
C GLY A 92 12.91 -9.11 -0.75
N LEU A 93 11.91 -9.89 -0.30
CA LEU A 93 12.04 -11.34 -0.20
C LEU A 93 11.78 -12.06 -1.52
N ALA A 94 10.79 -11.64 -2.30
CA ALA A 94 10.43 -12.34 -3.55
C ALA A 94 11.56 -12.45 -4.58
N PRO A 95 12.45 -11.45 -4.77
CA PRO A 95 13.61 -11.58 -5.66
C PRO A 95 14.62 -12.64 -5.22
N LEU A 96 14.70 -12.93 -3.91
CA LEU A 96 15.64 -13.90 -3.33
C LEU A 96 15.01 -15.30 -3.20
N ALA A 97 13.73 -15.35 -2.83
CA ALA A 97 12.96 -16.57 -2.60
C ALA A 97 11.52 -16.36 -3.09
N PRO A 98 11.23 -16.57 -4.40
CA PRO A 98 9.95 -16.20 -5.01
C PRO A 98 8.73 -16.80 -4.32
N THR A 99 8.78 -18.09 -3.97
CA THR A 99 7.69 -18.78 -3.28
C THR A 99 7.44 -18.22 -1.89
N ALA A 100 8.50 -17.98 -1.11
CA ALA A 100 8.38 -17.43 0.24
C ALA A 100 7.88 -15.99 0.22
N GLY A 101 8.40 -15.17 -0.71
CA GLY A 101 7.95 -13.80 -0.93
C GLY A 101 6.47 -13.72 -1.32
N ALA A 102 6.02 -14.56 -2.25
CA ALA A 102 4.61 -14.63 -2.66
C ALA A 102 3.70 -15.04 -1.50
N VAL A 103 4.02 -16.13 -0.80
CA VAL A 103 3.20 -16.62 0.34
C VAL A 103 3.12 -15.57 1.45
N LEU A 104 4.22 -14.91 1.78
CA LEU A 104 4.25 -13.89 2.82
C LEU A 104 3.49 -12.63 2.39
N THR A 105 3.59 -12.25 1.11
CA THR A 105 2.80 -11.15 0.52
C THR A 105 1.31 -11.46 0.62
N ASP A 106 0.87 -12.63 0.19
CA ASP A 106 -0.54 -13.05 0.23
C ASP A 106 -1.08 -13.07 1.67
N LEU A 107 -0.28 -13.57 2.62
CA LEU A 107 -0.62 -13.54 4.04
C LEU A 107 -0.89 -12.10 4.53
N PHE A 108 0.01 -11.16 4.22
CA PHE A 108 -0.16 -9.77 4.65
C PHE A 108 -1.27 -9.03 3.88
N ILE A 109 -1.55 -9.39 2.63
CA ILE A 109 -2.74 -8.91 1.91
C ILE A 109 -4.00 -9.33 2.66
N VAL A 110 -4.13 -10.61 3.00
CA VAL A 110 -5.29 -11.13 3.75
C VAL A 110 -5.43 -10.43 5.10
N LEU A 111 -4.34 -10.33 5.86
CA LEU A 111 -4.35 -9.64 7.16
C LEU A 111 -4.75 -8.17 7.04
N THR A 112 -4.26 -7.48 6.00
CA THR A 112 -4.59 -6.07 5.75
C THR A 112 -6.07 -5.90 5.38
N VAL A 113 -6.61 -6.76 4.52
CA VAL A 113 -8.04 -6.74 4.16
C VAL A 113 -8.93 -7.06 5.37
N LEU A 114 -8.57 -8.07 6.17
CA LEU A 114 -9.32 -8.40 7.39
C LEU A 114 -9.29 -7.27 8.41
N HIS A 115 -8.12 -6.64 8.60
CA HIS A 115 -7.98 -5.49 9.49
C HIS A 115 -8.76 -4.27 8.98
N GLY A 116 -8.72 -3.99 7.67
CA GLY A 116 -9.52 -2.93 7.05
C GLY A 116 -11.02 -3.17 7.19
N ALA A 117 -11.48 -4.41 6.94
CA ALA A 117 -12.88 -4.79 7.11
C ALA A 117 -13.35 -4.67 8.57
N TRP A 118 -12.53 -5.11 9.52
CA TRP A 118 -12.80 -4.93 10.95
C TRP A 118 -12.88 -3.44 11.32
N PHE A 119 -11.91 -2.63 10.88
CA PHE A 119 -11.85 -1.20 11.15
C PHE A 119 -13.09 -0.47 10.59
N THR A 120 -13.45 -0.73 9.34
CA THR A 120 -14.68 -0.20 8.73
C THR A 120 -15.93 -0.70 9.46
N GLY A 121 -15.97 -1.96 9.89
CA GLY A 121 -17.05 -2.49 10.71
C GLY A 121 -17.22 -1.73 12.03
N GLN A 122 -16.12 -1.41 12.73
CA GLN A 122 -16.17 -0.58 13.94
C GLN A 122 -16.71 0.82 13.65
N MET A 123 -16.39 1.41 12.49
CA MET A 123 -16.95 2.70 12.10
C MET A 123 -18.46 2.63 11.80
N ILE A 124 -18.96 1.51 11.31
CA ILE A 124 -20.39 1.32 10.99
C ILE A 124 -21.21 1.08 12.26
N TYR A 125 -20.72 0.25 13.18
CA TYR A 125 -21.44 -0.11 14.40
C TYR A 125 -21.19 0.82 15.58
N GLY A 126 -20.06 1.52 15.59
CA GLY A 126 -19.65 2.42 16.66
C GLY A 126 -20.10 3.86 16.45
N GLU A 127 -20.16 4.63 17.53
CA GLU A 127 -20.42 6.07 17.47
C GLU A 127 -19.14 6.83 17.09
N TYR A 128 -18.91 7.01 15.79
CA TYR A 128 -17.81 7.84 15.29
C TYR A 128 -18.28 9.26 14.98
N ALA A 129 -17.85 10.21 15.80
CA ALA A 129 -18.06 11.61 15.53
C ALA A 129 -17.20 12.05 14.33
N LEU A 130 -17.80 12.78 13.38
CA LEU A 130 -17.09 13.27 12.19
C LEU A 130 -15.84 14.10 12.55
N ASP A 131 -15.82 14.78 13.69
CA ASP A 131 -14.68 15.57 14.16
C ASP A 131 -13.43 14.76 14.47
N GLN A 132 -13.61 13.47 14.79
CA GLN A 132 -12.52 12.53 15.07
C GLN A 132 -11.86 11.99 13.79
N VAL A 133 -12.54 12.11 12.65
CA VAL A 133 -12.02 11.65 11.37
C VAL A 133 -10.85 12.53 10.95
N HIS A 134 -9.74 11.89 10.57
CA HIS A 134 -8.53 12.53 10.08
C HIS A 134 -7.93 11.72 8.93
N PRO A 135 -7.03 12.30 8.11
CA PRO A 135 -6.45 11.62 6.93
C PRO A 135 -5.73 10.28 7.21
N GLY A 136 -5.38 10.00 8.47
CA GLY A 136 -4.81 8.70 8.86
C GLY A 136 -5.77 7.53 8.64
N TYR A 137 -7.07 7.78 8.55
CA TYR A 137 -8.10 6.77 8.25
C TYR A 137 -7.98 6.18 6.85
N PHE A 138 -7.15 6.76 5.97
CA PHE A 138 -6.80 6.12 4.70
C PHE A 138 -5.91 4.89 4.86
N LEU A 139 -5.17 4.76 5.97
CA LEU A 139 -4.17 3.71 6.10
C LEU A 139 -4.75 2.27 6.03
N PRO A 140 -5.81 1.91 6.78
CA PRO A 140 -6.28 0.52 6.83
C PRO A 140 -6.85 -0.01 5.52
N THR A 141 -7.52 0.86 4.74
CA THR A 141 -8.28 0.45 3.55
C THR A 141 -7.65 0.96 2.27
N VAL A 142 -7.38 2.28 2.16
CA VAL A 142 -6.85 2.89 0.94
C VAL A 142 -5.38 2.54 0.74
N ALA A 143 -4.51 2.87 1.70
CA ALA A 143 -3.10 2.51 1.59
C ALA A 143 -2.94 0.99 1.56
N GLY A 144 -3.65 0.27 2.43
CA GLY A 144 -3.66 -1.20 2.42
C GLY A 144 -4.01 -1.81 1.08
N GLY A 145 -5.12 -1.37 0.46
CA GLY A 145 -5.56 -1.86 -0.84
C GLY A 145 -4.65 -1.49 -2.00
N LEU A 146 -4.22 -0.22 -2.07
CA LEU A 146 -3.36 0.25 -3.17
C LEU A 146 -1.95 -0.34 -3.10
N VAL A 147 -1.37 -0.50 -1.90
CA VAL A 147 -0.07 -1.16 -1.74
C VAL A 147 -0.21 -2.67 -2.02
N ALA A 148 -1.29 -3.31 -1.57
CA ALA A 148 -1.57 -4.71 -1.91
C ALA A 148 -1.67 -4.93 -3.42
N ALA A 149 -2.20 -3.96 -4.17
CA ALA A 149 -2.25 -4.02 -5.63
C ALA A 149 -0.86 -4.05 -6.27
N THR A 150 0.05 -3.17 -5.83
CA THR A 150 1.44 -3.13 -6.28
C THR A 150 2.17 -4.41 -5.88
N SER A 151 2.10 -4.82 -4.61
CA SER A 151 2.78 -6.01 -4.11
C SER A 151 2.29 -7.29 -4.81
N ALA A 152 1.00 -7.42 -5.08
CA ALA A 152 0.46 -8.54 -5.86
C ALA A 152 0.98 -8.56 -7.30
N ALA A 153 1.14 -7.40 -7.93
CA ALA A 153 1.75 -7.31 -9.27
C ALA A 153 3.22 -7.73 -9.25
N GLU A 154 3.99 -7.30 -8.24
CA GLU A 154 5.42 -7.63 -8.06
C GLU A 154 5.66 -9.14 -7.90
N VAL A 155 4.76 -9.85 -7.19
CA VAL A 155 4.87 -11.32 -7.02
C VAL A 155 4.23 -12.12 -8.17
N GLY A 156 3.86 -11.47 -9.27
CA GLY A 156 3.35 -12.13 -10.48
C GLY A 156 1.86 -12.48 -10.44
N GLN A 157 1.06 -11.82 -9.58
CA GLN A 157 -0.39 -12.03 -9.44
C GLN A 157 -1.21 -10.81 -9.91
N PRO A 158 -1.16 -10.43 -11.21
CA PRO A 158 -1.81 -9.21 -11.71
C PRO A 158 -3.34 -9.22 -11.62
N ALA A 159 -3.97 -10.41 -11.59
CA ALA A 159 -5.42 -10.52 -11.40
C ALA A 159 -5.83 -10.07 -9.99
N LEU A 160 -5.12 -10.54 -8.97
CA LEU A 160 -5.32 -10.09 -7.58
C LEU A 160 -5.02 -8.59 -7.47
N GLY A 161 -3.93 -8.13 -8.08
CA GLY A 161 -3.56 -6.72 -8.05
C GLY A 161 -4.63 -5.80 -8.65
N ARG A 162 -5.30 -6.19 -9.74
CA ARG A 162 -6.44 -5.42 -10.30
C ARG A 162 -7.63 -5.33 -9.33
N VAL A 163 -7.94 -6.40 -8.61
CA VAL A 163 -9.01 -6.41 -7.60
C VAL A 163 -8.65 -5.49 -6.44
N MET A 164 -7.42 -5.59 -5.94
CA MET A 164 -6.92 -4.75 -4.83
C MET A 164 -6.84 -3.27 -5.22
N LEU A 165 -6.49 -2.97 -6.48
CA LEU A 165 -6.52 -1.60 -7.00
C LEU A 165 -7.94 -1.04 -6.96
N GLY A 166 -8.93 -1.80 -7.46
CA GLY A 166 -10.33 -1.42 -7.38
C GLY A 166 -10.81 -1.20 -5.95
N TYR A 167 -10.47 -2.11 -5.04
CA TYR A 167 -10.77 -2.00 -3.61
C TYR A 167 -10.19 -0.71 -3.01
N GLY A 168 -8.89 -0.46 -3.19
CA GLY A 168 -8.22 0.73 -2.67
C GLY A 168 -8.80 2.03 -3.25
N THR A 169 -9.07 2.09 -4.56
CA THR A 169 -9.66 3.26 -5.22
C THR A 169 -11.10 3.53 -4.77
N VAL A 170 -11.93 2.50 -4.64
CA VAL A 170 -13.31 2.67 -4.14
C VAL A 170 -13.29 3.16 -2.69
N CYS A 171 -12.47 2.55 -1.83
CA CYS A 171 -12.30 3.02 -0.46
C CYS A 171 -11.79 4.47 -0.41
N TRP A 172 -10.91 4.86 -1.34
CA TRP A 172 -10.42 6.22 -1.43
C TRP A 172 -11.52 7.21 -1.79
N LEU A 173 -12.35 6.92 -2.78
CA LEU A 173 -13.46 7.82 -3.15
C LEU A 173 -14.45 8.00 -1.99
N VAL A 174 -14.77 6.92 -1.27
CA VAL A 174 -15.68 6.96 -0.12
C VAL A 174 -15.06 7.74 1.04
N LEU A 175 -13.91 7.31 1.55
CA LEU A 175 -13.27 7.96 2.71
C LEU A 175 -12.77 9.36 2.38
N GLY A 176 -12.29 9.58 1.16
CA GLY A 176 -11.79 10.88 0.72
C GLY A 176 -12.90 11.92 0.69
N SER A 177 -14.11 11.53 0.27
CA SER A 177 -15.27 12.41 0.35
C SER A 177 -15.61 12.79 1.79
N ILE A 178 -15.57 11.82 2.72
CA ILE A 178 -15.86 12.05 4.15
C ILE A 178 -14.79 12.96 4.79
N ILE A 179 -13.52 12.66 4.54
CA ILE A 179 -12.39 13.40 5.11
C ILE A 179 -12.34 14.82 4.54
N LEU A 180 -12.53 15.02 3.24
CA LEU A 180 -12.60 16.35 2.64
C LEU A 180 -13.79 17.16 3.18
N ALA A 181 -14.97 16.54 3.32
CA ALA A 181 -16.11 17.21 3.94
C ALA A 181 -15.79 17.65 5.38
N ARG A 182 -15.12 16.80 6.16
CA ARG A 182 -14.64 17.16 7.51
C ARG A 182 -13.63 18.30 7.47
N LEU A 183 -12.66 18.29 6.54
CA LEU A 183 -11.63 19.32 6.45
C LEU A 183 -12.19 20.68 6.02
N PHE A 184 -13.23 20.70 5.19
CA PHE A 184 -13.85 21.95 4.74
C PHE A 184 -14.88 22.52 5.73
N PHE A 185 -15.68 21.67 6.38
CA PHE A 185 -16.87 22.13 7.13
C PHE A 185 -16.75 22.01 8.65
N ARG A 186 -15.73 21.34 9.19
CA ARG A 186 -15.55 21.12 10.63
C ARG A 186 -14.36 21.90 11.18
N PRO A 187 -14.25 22.09 12.50
CA PRO A 187 -13.13 22.79 13.11
C PRO A 187 -11.78 22.21 12.69
N ALA A 188 -10.76 23.07 12.59
CA ALA A 188 -9.41 22.66 12.19
C ALA A 188 -8.91 21.47 13.03
N LEU A 189 -8.08 20.62 12.40
CA LEU A 189 -7.46 19.50 13.11
C LEU A 189 -6.62 20.02 14.29
N PRO A 190 -6.62 19.31 15.44
CA PRO A 190 -5.68 19.60 16.52
C PRO A 190 -4.24 19.61 15.99
N ALA A 191 -3.39 20.49 16.55
CA ALA A 191 -2.00 20.66 16.07
C ALA A 191 -1.20 19.36 16.01
N ALA A 192 -1.48 18.41 16.93
CA ALA A 192 -0.85 17.08 16.93
C ALA A 192 -1.19 16.22 15.70
N LEU A 193 -2.29 16.50 15.00
CA LEU A 193 -2.74 15.79 13.80
C LEU A 193 -2.43 16.53 12.50
N ALA A 194 -1.89 17.75 12.56
CA ALA A 194 -1.49 18.50 11.37
C ALA A 194 -0.58 17.70 10.41
N PRO A 195 0.39 16.87 10.89
CA PRO A 195 1.21 16.06 9.98
C PRO A 195 0.42 15.07 9.13
N THR A 196 -0.78 14.66 9.56
CA THR A 196 -1.62 13.72 8.81
C THR A 196 -2.15 14.31 7.51
N LEU A 197 -2.22 15.63 7.37
CA LEU A 197 -2.61 16.29 6.11
C LEU A 197 -1.71 15.88 4.94
N ALA A 198 -0.44 15.54 5.19
CA ALA A 198 0.45 15.04 4.14
C ALA A 198 -0.03 13.70 3.53
N ILE A 199 -0.84 12.93 4.26
CA ILE A 199 -1.39 11.65 3.80
C ILE A 199 -2.42 11.88 2.67
N GLU A 200 -3.05 13.05 2.56
CA GLU A 200 -4.01 13.36 1.48
C GLU A 200 -3.40 13.26 0.08
N VAL A 201 -2.09 13.51 -0.04
CA VAL A 201 -1.38 13.40 -1.33
C VAL A 201 -1.10 11.93 -1.70
N ALA A 202 -1.05 11.04 -0.71
CA ALA A 202 -0.60 9.67 -0.89
C ALA A 202 -1.51 8.80 -1.79
N PRO A 203 -2.86 8.80 -1.66
CA PRO A 203 -3.71 7.94 -2.46
C PRO A 203 -3.51 8.07 -3.97
N ALA A 204 -3.42 9.29 -4.50
CA ALA A 204 -3.21 9.53 -5.93
C ALA A 204 -1.84 8.99 -6.40
N ALA A 205 -0.79 9.22 -5.60
CA ALA A 205 0.55 8.73 -5.91
C ALA A 205 0.61 7.19 -5.89
N VAL A 206 0.10 6.56 -4.83
CA VAL A 206 0.14 5.10 -4.67
C VAL A 206 -0.77 4.39 -5.69
N ALA A 207 -1.93 4.96 -6.02
CA ALA A 207 -2.79 4.44 -7.07
C ALA A 207 -2.09 4.46 -8.44
N SER A 208 -1.34 5.53 -8.72
CA SER A 208 -0.54 5.62 -9.95
C SER A 208 0.57 4.56 -9.99
N LEU A 209 1.25 4.33 -8.86
CA LEU A 209 2.26 3.26 -8.74
C LEU A 209 1.65 1.88 -9.00
N ALA A 210 0.51 1.57 -8.37
CA ALA A 210 -0.20 0.31 -8.57
C ALA A 210 -0.65 0.13 -10.02
N TRP A 211 -1.17 1.19 -10.65
CA TRP A 211 -1.54 1.18 -12.05
C TRP A 211 -0.35 0.84 -12.96
N PHE A 212 0.80 1.49 -12.74
CA PHE A 212 2.01 1.23 -13.54
C PHE A 212 2.58 -0.16 -13.32
N ALA A 213 2.55 -0.67 -12.08
CA ALA A 213 2.98 -2.03 -11.77
C ALA A 213 2.13 -3.08 -12.52
N LEU A 214 0.82 -2.85 -12.65
CA LEU A 214 -0.09 -3.75 -13.36
C LEU A 214 -0.01 -3.69 -14.89
N HIS A 215 0.44 -2.56 -15.46
CA HIS A 215 0.45 -2.31 -16.90
C HIS A 215 1.86 -2.22 -17.51
N GLY A 216 2.90 -2.61 -16.78
CA GLY A 216 4.26 -2.73 -17.31
C GLY A 216 5.00 -1.41 -17.50
N GLY A 217 4.76 -0.40 -16.64
CA GLY A 217 5.66 0.74 -16.45
C GLY A 217 5.81 1.74 -17.62
N ALA A 218 4.93 1.73 -18.64
CA ALA A 218 5.14 2.55 -19.83
C ALA A 218 4.25 3.81 -19.89
N VAL A 219 4.64 4.88 -19.17
CA VAL A 219 4.59 6.20 -19.83
C VAL A 219 5.85 6.29 -20.66
N ARG A 220 5.82 5.69 -21.86
CA ARG A 220 6.84 5.95 -22.88
C ARG A 220 6.33 7.12 -23.73
N PRO A 221 6.94 8.32 -23.68
CA PRO A 221 6.76 9.29 -24.75
C PRO A 221 7.42 8.68 -26.00
N GLY A 222 6.62 8.14 -26.91
CA GLY A 222 7.10 7.60 -28.19
C GLY A 222 7.02 6.08 -28.39
N SER A 223 6.00 5.39 -27.87
CA SER A 223 5.67 4.06 -28.38
C SER A 223 5.22 4.16 -29.84
N ARG A 224 6.15 3.96 -30.76
CA ARG A 224 5.84 3.55 -32.13
C ARG A 224 4.89 2.36 -32.02
N CYS A 225 3.76 2.45 -32.70
CA CYS A 225 2.94 1.32 -33.08
C CYS A 225 3.84 0.28 -33.77
N THR A 226 4.36 -0.69 -33.04
CA THR A 226 4.83 -1.94 -33.63
C THR A 226 3.58 -2.69 -34.04
N ALA A 227 3.27 -2.57 -35.33
CA ALA A 227 2.23 -3.31 -36.02
C ALA A 227 2.28 -4.79 -35.62
N ALA A 228 1.12 -5.33 -35.25
CA ALA A 228 0.92 -6.77 -35.20
C ALA A 228 1.32 -7.37 -36.56
N PRO A 229 2.06 -8.49 -36.61
CA PRO A 229 2.22 -9.22 -37.85
C PRO A 229 0.85 -9.80 -38.19
N SER A 230 0.19 -9.22 -39.19
CA SER A 230 -1.00 -9.83 -39.79
C SER A 230 -0.57 -11.17 -40.38
N THR A 231 -0.97 -12.26 -39.74
CA THR A 231 -0.95 -13.61 -40.31
C THR A 231 -1.93 -13.63 -41.48
N ARG A 232 -1.47 -13.17 -42.65
CA ARG A 232 -2.19 -13.31 -43.91
C ARG A 232 -2.12 -14.78 -44.31
N SER A 233 -3.10 -15.55 -43.82
CA SER A 233 -3.34 -16.91 -44.32
C SER A 233 -3.65 -16.80 -45.82
N ARG A 234 -2.73 -17.31 -46.64
CA ARG A 234 -3.00 -17.65 -48.03
C ARG A 234 -3.85 -18.91 -47.99
N SER A 235 -5.17 -18.77 -47.98
CA SER A 235 -6.06 -19.84 -48.43
C SER A 235 -6.32 -19.65 -49.92
N SER A 236 -5.77 -20.59 -50.68
CA SER A 236 -6.07 -20.91 -52.07
C SER A 236 -7.57 -21.08 -52.29
N TRP A 237 -8.14 -20.25 -53.15
CA TRP A 237 -9.41 -20.56 -53.82
C TRP A 237 -9.10 -21.37 -55.09
N PRO A 238 -9.70 -22.55 -55.29
CA PRO A 238 -9.88 -23.10 -56.63
C PRO A 238 -11.33 -22.94 -57.10
N ALA A 239 -11.45 -22.76 -58.43
CA ALA A 239 -12.56 -23.19 -59.30
C ALA A 239 -13.87 -22.37 -59.21
N THR A 240 -14.21 -21.52 -60.19
CA THR A 240 -14.84 -21.76 -61.53
C THR A 240 -16.36 -21.53 -61.53
N ALA A 241 -16.78 -20.64 -62.44
CA ALA A 241 -17.96 -20.70 -63.30
C ALA A 241 -19.35 -21.03 -62.69
N CYS A 242 -20.18 -19.99 -62.53
CA CYS A 242 -21.44 -19.75 -63.25
C CYS A 242 -21.89 -18.31 -63.02
#